data_AF-B4J1H8-F1
#
_entry.id   AF-B4J1H8-F1
#
_cell.length_a   1.000
_cell.length_b   1.000
_cell.length_c   1.000
_cell.angle_alpha   90.00
_cell.angle_beta   90.00
_cell.angle_gamma   90.00
#
_symmetry.space_group_name_H-M   'P 1'
#
loop_
_entity.id
_entity.type
_entity.pdbx_description
1 polymer ?
#
loop_
_entity_poly.entity_id
_entity_poly.type
_entity_poly.pdbx_seq_one_letter_code
_entity_poly.pdbx_strand_id
1 'polypeptide(L)'
;MKLIQTIAILMLLAIAIHIQRIRGDMAKMSKKSHVEDFEGATALFEALTSSPNDGYTYEWRVHTFTINSNDIKDVEEEEEQEVSMNCTVLYLDECTSWNKCRQTCEKTGAASYRWFHDGCCECVGGHCLGYGINESRCSQCPEPSCDSDD
;
A
#
# COMPACT_ATOMS: atom_id res chain seq x y z
N MET A 1 16.50 47.49 -18.15
CA MET A 1 15.92 46.99 -16.87
C MET A 1 14.55 46.34 -17.07
N LYS A 2 13.54 47.02 -17.64
CA LYS A 2 12.19 46.43 -17.83
C LYS A 2 12.18 45.10 -18.61
N LEU A 3 12.90 45.00 -19.74
CA LEU A 3 12.96 43.79 -20.57
C LEU A 3 13.51 42.56 -19.83
N ILE A 4 14.58 42.73 -19.04
CA ILE A 4 15.19 41.66 -18.24
C ILE A 4 14.22 41.18 -17.17
N GLN A 5 13.49 42.11 -16.55
CA GLN A 5 12.49 41.80 -15.54
C GLN A 5 11.28 41.04 -16.11
N THR A 6 10.80 41.41 -17.32
CA THR A 6 9.72 40.65 -17.97
C THR A 6 10.14 39.23 -18.35
N ILE A 7 11.37 39.05 -18.85
CA ILE A 7 11.91 37.73 -19.17
C ILE A 7 12.03 36.88 -17.90
N ALA A 8 12.51 37.45 -16.79
CA ALA A 8 12.61 36.74 -15.52
C ALA A 8 11.23 36.27 -15.01
N ILE A 9 10.20 37.11 -15.12
CA ILE A 9 8.82 36.76 -14.72
C ILE A 9 8.27 35.63 -15.59
N LEU A 10 8.44 35.70 -16.91
CA LEU A 10 7.97 34.64 -17.83
C LEU A 10 8.66 33.30 -17.54
N MET A 11 9.97 33.32 -17.24
CA MET A 11 10.72 32.11 -16.87
C MET A 11 10.21 31.52 -15.54
N LEU A 12 9.95 32.34 -14.52
CA LEU A 12 9.41 31.87 -13.25
C LEU A 12 8.00 31.27 -13.40
N LEU A 13 7.13 31.88 -14.22
CA LEU A 13 5.80 31.34 -14.50
C LEU A 13 5.89 30.00 -15.23
N ALA A 14 6.77 29.87 -16.22
CA ALA A 14 7.00 28.61 -16.93
C ALA A 14 7.52 27.50 -15.98
N ILE A 15 8.45 27.83 -15.08
CA ILE A 15 8.97 26.90 -14.06
C ILE A 15 7.84 26.46 -13.11
N ALA A 16 7.00 27.39 -12.64
CA ALA A 16 5.88 27.06 -11.76
C ALA A 16 4.86 26.12 -12.43
N ILE A 17 4.53 26.36 -13.70
CA ILE A 17 3.64 25.49 -14.48
C ILE A 17 4.24 24.09 -14.64
N HIS A 18 5.54 23.99 -14.92
CA HIS A 18 6.23 22.69 -15.00
C HIS A 18 6.22 21.96 -13.66
N ILE A 19 6.46 22.65 -12.55
CA ILE A 19 6.40 22.06 -11.21
C ILE A 19 5.00 21.54 -10.90
N GLN A 20 3.95 22.31 -11.19
CA GLN A 20 2.55 21.90 -10.99
C GLN A 20 2.22 20.64 -11.79
N ARG A 21 2.66 20.57 -13.05
CA ARG A 21 2.44 19.39 -13.90
C ARG A 21 3.13 18.14 -13.36
N ILE A 22 4.38 18.27 -12.91
CA ILE A 22 5.13 17.15 -12.31
C ILE A 22 4.44 16.66 -11.02
N ARG A 23 3.90 17.58 -10.19
CA ARG A 23 3.14 17.21 -8.99
C ARG A 23 1.89 16.37 -9.31
N GLY A 24 1.09 16.77 -10.30
CA GLY A 24 -0.09 16.01 -10.72
C GLY A 24 0.25 14.61 -11.22
N ASP A 25 1.32 14.47 -12.00
CA ASP A 25 1.78 13.18 -12.51
C ASP A 25 2.27 12.25 -11.36
N MET A 26 2.94 12.81 -10.35
CA MET A 26 3.36 12.05 -9.15
C MET A 26 2.16 11.56 -8.34
N ALA A 27 1.13 12.40 -8.13
CA ALA A 27 -0.09 12.03 -7.42
C ALA A 27 -0.85 10.89 -8.14
N LYS A 28 -0.88 10.90 -9.48
CA LYS A 28 -1.48 9.83 -10.28
C LYS A 28 -0.73 8.50 -10.16
N MET A 29 0.60 8.55 -10.11
CA MET A 29 1.43 7.35 -9.99
C MET A 29 1.38 6.75 -8.59
N SER A 30 1.28 7.56 -7.53
CA SER A 30 1.14 7.11 -6.14
C SER A 30 -0.06 6.17 -5.94
N LYS A 31 -1.16 6.36 -6.69
CA LYS A 31 -2.35 5.49 -6.67
C LYS A 31 -2.14 4.11 -7.34
N LYS A 32 -1.00 3.87 -7.97
CA LYS A 32 -0.66 2.55 -8.54
C LYS A 32 0.11 1.71 -7.52
N SER A 33 -0.07 0.41 -7.59
CA SER A 33 0.67 -0.56 -6.77
C SER A 33 1.18 -1.72 -7.61
N HIS A 34 2.31 -2.28 -7.19
CA HIS A 34 2.81 -3.57 -7.66
C HIS A 34 2.33 -4.68 -6.71
N VAL A 35 1.99 -5.85 -7.26
CA VAL A 35 1.57 -7.03 -6.49
C VAL A 35 2.23 -8.28 -7.04
N GLU A 36 2.53 -9.24 -6.17
CA GLU A 36 3.06 -10.56 -6.53
C GLU A 36 2.66 -11.58 -5.45
N ASP A 37 2.42 -12.81 -5.89
CA ASP A 37 2.06 -13.96 -5.06
C ASP A 37 3.29 -14.76 -4.64
N PHE A 38 3.18 -15.41 -3.48
CA PHE A 38 4.14 -16.35 -2.92
C PHE A 38 3.48 -17.70 -2.64
N GLU A 39 4.29 -18.73 -2.39
CA GLU A 39 3.78 -19.99 -1.81
C GLU A 39 3.23 -19.76 -0.39
N GLY A 40 3.88 -18.86 0.35
CA GLY A 40 3.49 -18.45 1.69
C GLY A 40 3.75 -19.50 2.76
N ALA A 41 3.58 -19.08 4.02
CA ALA A 41 3.62 -19.94 5.20
C ALA A 41 2.64 -19.39 6.24
N THR A 42 1.35 -19.68 6.06
CA THR A 42 0.24 -19.11 6.85
C THR A 42 0.48 -19.17 8.36
N ALA A 43 0.92 -20.32 8.87
CA ALA A 43 1.20 -20.48 10.30
C ALA A 43 2.33 -19.56 10.81
N LEU A 44 3.36 -19.30 10.00
CA LEU A 44 4.43 -18.36 10.35
C LEU A 44 3.92 -16.92 10.36
N PHE A 45 3.15 -16.55 9.35
CA PHE A 45 2.58 -15.21 9.23
C PHE A 45 1.62 -14.90 10.39
N GLU A 46 0.75 -15.85 10.74
CA GLU A 46 -0.14 -15.73 11.91
C GLU A 46 0.64 -15.60 13.22
N ALA A 47 1.69 -16.38 13.41
CA ALA A 47 2.54 -16.27 14.60
C ALA A 47 3.16 -14.86 14.73
N LEU A 48 3.72 -14.32 13.65
CA LEU A 48 4.34 -12.99 13.64
C LEU A 48 3.33 -11.86 13.82
N THR A 49 2.13 -12.00 13.26
CA THR A 49 1.08 -10.96 13.29
C THR A 49 0.22 -11.00 14.55
N SER A 50 0.23 -12.09 15.32
CA SER A 50 -0.49 -12.23 16.60
C SER A 50 0.18 -11.49 17.77
N SER A 51 1.48 -11.24 17.69
CA SER A 51 2.25 -10.48 18.68
C SER A 51 3.12 -9.43 17.98
N PRO A 52 2.52 -8.48 17.25
CA PRO A 52 3.26 -7.38 16.67
C PRO A 52 3.73 -6.52 17.83
N ASN A 53 5.04 -6.22 17.90
CA ASN A 53 5.64 -5.33 18.89
C ASN A 53 6.10 -5.98 20.22
N ASP A 54 6.87 -7.07 20.14
CA ASP A 54 7.64 -7.59 21.27
C ASP A 54 8.91 -6.76 21.60
N GLY A 55 9.11 -5.62 20.93
CA GLY A 55 10.26 -4.73 21.10
C GLY A 55 11.55 -5.20 20.41
N TYR A 56 11.52 -6.35 19.73
CA TYR A 56 12.68 -6.91 19.02
C TYR A 56 12.45 -7.09 17.51
N THR A 57 11.20 -7.07 17.08
CA THR A 57 10.79 -7.34 15.70
C THR A 57 10.26 -6.04 15.08
N TYR A 58 10.87 -5.62 13.96
CA TYR A 58 10.60 -4.43 13.11
C TYR A 58 9.36 -3.56 13.42
N GLU A 59 9.48 -2.23 13.30
CA GLU A 59 8.35 -1.30 13.34
C GLU A 59 7.36 -1.61 12.19
N TRP A 60 6.28 -2.32 12.53
CA TRP A 60 5.20 -2.66 11.62
C TRP A 60 3.85 -2.60 12.33
N ARG A 61 2.77 -2.50 11.54
CA ARG A 61 1.39 -2.49 12.04
C ARG A 61 0.56 -3.57 11.37
N VAL A 62 -0.21 -4.28 12.19
CA VAL A 62 -1.09 -5.36 11.75
C VAL A 62 -2.51 -4.85 11.68
N HIS A 63 -3.18 -5.12 10.56
CA HIS A 63 -4.59 -4.84 10.37
C HIS A 63 -5.32 -6.14 10.07
N THR A 64 -6.37 -6.42 10.84
CA THR A 64 -7.24 -7.57 10.62
C THR A 64 -8.66 -7.10 10.39
N PHE A 65 -9.30 -7.64 9.35
CA PHE A 65 -10.69 -7.37 9.02
C PHE A 65 -11.40 -8.65 8.60
N THR A 66 -12.69 -8.72 8.89
CA THR A 66 -13.56 -9.84 8.50
C THR A 66 -13.98 -9.70 7.04
N ILE A 67 -13.83 -10.76 6.28
CA ILE A 67 -14.39 -10.91 4.93
C ILE A 67 -15.65 -11.74 5.05
N ASN A 68 -16.77 -11.23 4.53
CA ASN A 68 -18.05 -11.94 4.55
C ASN A 68 -18.33 -12.59 3.19
N SER A 69 -19.15 -13.63 3.17
CA SER A 69 -19.55 -14.34 1.95
C SER A 69 -20.18 -13.42 0.90
N ASN A 70 -20.88 -12.36 1.32
CA ASN A 70 -21.49 -11.37 0.43
C ASN A 70 -20.45 -10.55 -0.38
N ASP A 71 -19.19 -10.50 0.07
CA ASP A 71 -18.09 -9.84 -0.64
C ASP A 71 -17.45 -10.76 -1.72
N ILE A 72 -17.82 -12.04 -1.74
CA ILE A 72 -17.38 -13.05 -2.72
C ILE A 72 -18.37 -13.06 -3.88
N LYS A 73 -18.01 -12.46 -5.01
CA LYS A 73 -18.92 -12.27 -6.15
C LYS A 73 -19.23 -13.54 -6.97
N ASP A 74 -18.67 -14.69 -6.61
CA ASP A 74 -18.66 -15.91 -7.44
C ASP A 74 -19.13 -17.19 -6.72
N VAL A 75 -19.92 -17.10 -5.65
CA VAL A 75 -20.50 -18.30 -5.01
C VAL A 75 -21.91 -18.52 -5.54
N GLU A 76 -22.06 -19.51 -6.41
CA GLU A 76 -23.36 -20.09 -6.76
C GLU A 76 -24.02 -20.62 -5.48
N GLU A 77 -25.29 -20.28 -5.28
CA GLU A 77 -26.11 -20.53 -4.10
C GLU A 77 -26.16 -22.02 -3.73
N GLU A 78 -25.25 -22.51 -2.88
CA GLU A 78 -25.43 -23.78 -2.17
C GLU A 78 -25.08 -23.61 -0.67
N GLU A 79 -26.14 -23.69 0.14
CA GLU A 79 -26.25 -23.66 1.61
C GLU A 79 -25.58 -22.51 2.39
N GLU A 80 -26.42 -21.72 3.08
CA GLU A 80 -26.10 -20.63 4.01
C GLU A 80 -25.23 -21.09 5.19
N GLN A 81 -23.93 -21.30 4.98
CA GLN A 81 -22.94 -21.07 6.01
C GLN A 81 -22.34 -19.69 5.79
N GLU A 82 -22.66 -18.74 6.68
CA GLU A 82 -21.92 -17.49 6.80
C GLU A 82 -20.47 -17.81 7.18
N VAL A 83 -19.64 -18.13 6.19
CA VAL A 83 -18.21 -18.35 6.40
C VAL A 83 -17.54 -16.98 6.37
N SER A 84 -17.42 -16.38 7.55
CA SER A 84 -16.59 -15.19 7.75
C SER A 84 -15.15 -15.63 8.02
N MET A 85 -14.19 -15.14 7.24
CA MET A 85 -12.75 -15.37 7.49
C MET A 85 -12.07 -14.04 7.86
N ASN A 86 -11.08 -14.10 8.73
CA ASN A 86 -10.27 -12.93 9.10
C ASN A 86 -9.09 -12.81 8.14
N CYS A 87 -9.09 -11.76 7.32
CA CYS A 87 -7.92 -11.36 6.57
C CYS A 87 -7.02 -10.50 7.45
N THR A 88 -5.75 -10.88 7.53
CA THR A 88 -4.73 -10.14 8.26
C THR A 88 -3.67 -9.67 7.29
N VAL A 89 -3.32 -8.39 7.38
CA VAL A 89 -2.26 -7.75 6.61
C VAL A 89 -1.29 -7.05 7.56
N LEU A 90 -0.04 -6.92 7.12
CA LEU A 90 1.04 -6.28 7.85
C LEU A 90 1.62 -5.15 7.02
N TYR A 91 1.67 -3.95 7.57
CA TYR A 91 2.29 -2.79 6.94
C TYR A 91 3.63 -2.49 7.60
N LEU A 92 4.67 -2.28 6.80
CA LEU A 92 5.93 -1.73 7.31
C LEU A 92 5.72 -0.24 7.61
N ASP A 93 6.22 0.25 8.74
CA ASP A 93 6.01 1.66 9.09
C ASP A 93 6.82 2.60 8.19
N GLU A 94 8.07 2.23 7.89
CA GLU A 94 8.97 2.96 6.99
C GLU A 94 8.72 2.67 5.51
N CYS A 95 8.86 3.70 4.67
CA CYS A 95 8.86 3.51 3.22
C CYS A 95 10.05 2.69 2.78
N THR A 96 9.81 1.77 1.86
CA THR A 96 10.85 0.88 1.38
C THR A 96 10.81 0.70 -0.13
N SER A 97 11.89 0.13 -0.68
CA SER A 97 11.92 -0.23 -2.10
C SER A 97 11.07 -1.46 -2.36
N TRP A 98 10.53 -1.56 -3.58
CA TRP A 98 9.78 -2.72 -4.05
C TRP A 98 10.47 -4.06 -3.73
N ASN A 99 11.77 -4.20 -4.05
CA ASN A 99 12.53 -5.43 -3.78
C ASN A 99 12.68 -5.75 -2.29
N LYS A 100 12.82 -4.72 -1.45
CA LYS A 100 12.92 -4.90 0.00
C LYS A 100 11.56 -5.29 0.58
N CYS A 101 10.48 -4.68 0.10
CA CYS A 101 9.11 -5.07 0.45
C CYS A 101 8.88 -6.56 0.16
N ARG A 102 9.13 -6.97 -1.09
CA ARG A 102 9.04 -8.37 -1.54
C ARG A 102 9.78 -9.33 -0.60
N GLN A 103 11.07 -9.09 -0.37
CA GLN A 103 11.90 -9.96 0.47
C GLN A 103 11.46 -9.99 1.94
N THR A 104 10.97 -8.87 2.47
CA THR A 104 10.47 -8.80 3.84
C THR A 104 9.19 -9.63 3.96
N CYS A 105 8.22 -9.43 3.06
CA CYS A 105 6.96 -10.17 3.10
C CYS A 105 7.15 -11.68 2.91
N GLU A 106 8.03 -12.08 1.98
CA GLU A 106 8.40 -13.48 1.78
C GLU A 106 8.95 -14.11 3.07
N LYS A 107 9.80 -13.40 3.81
CA LYS A 107 10.36 -13.85 5.11
C LYS A 107 9.35 -13.88 6.25
N THR A 108 8.28 -13.09 6.17
CA THR A 108 7.19 -13.13 7.15
C THR A 108 6.23 -14.31 6.92
N GLY A 109 6.38 -15.07 5.82
CA GLY A 109 5.44 -16.13 5.47
C GLY A 109 4.15 -15.63 4.84
N ALA A 110 4.11 -14.39 4.36
CA ALA A 110 2.96 -13.83 3.66
C ALA A 110 2.65 -14.64 2.39
N ALA A 111 1.37 -14.72 2.02
CA ALA A 111 0.93 -15.39 0.79
C ALA A 111 1.09 -14.47 -0.43
N SER A 112 1.09 -13.16 -0.24
CA SER A 112 1.39 -12.19 -1.29
C SER A 112 1.86 -10.87 -0.68
N TYR A 113 2.23 -9.91 -1.52
CA TYR A 113 2.49 -8.55 -1.09
C TYR A 113 1.96 -7.52 -2.07
N ARG A 114 1.79 -6.30 -1.57
CA ARG A 114 1.53 -5.10 -2.35
C ARG A 114 2.54 -4.02 -1.99
N TRP A 115 3.11 -3.41 -3.01
CA TRP A 115 3.98 -2.25 -2.87
C TRP A 115 3.35 -1.06 -3.58
N PHE A 116 3.13 0.04 -2.86
CA PHE A 116 2.57 1.27 -3.38
C PHE A 116 3.67 2.19 -3.88
N HIS A 117 3.38 3.00 -4.89
CA HIS A 117 4.37 3.90 -5.51
C HIS A 117 4.81 5.07 -4.60
N ASP A 118 4.20 5.24 -3.44
CA ASP A 118 4.66 6.11 -2.34
C ASP A 118 5.72 5.45 -1.44
N GLY A 119 6.04 4.17 -1.70
CA GLY A 119 7.02 3.38 -0.94
C GLY A 119 6.40 2.53 0.17
N CYS A 120 5.09 2.60 0.38
CA CYS A 120 4.42 1.79 1.40
C CYS A 120 4.39 0.31 1.01
N CYS A 121 4.60 -0.57 1.99
CA CYS A 121 4.66 -2.01 1.82
C CYS A 121 3.60 -2.70 2.69
N GLU A 122 2.81 -3.56 2.04
CA GLU A 122 1.79 -4.40 2.66
C GLU A 122 2.12 -5.88 2.38
N CYS A 123 2.27 -6.67 3.44
CA CYS A 123 2.37 -8.11 3.39
C CYS A 123 0.99 -8.72 3.69
N VAL A 124 0.53 -9.64 2.84
CA VAL A 124 -0.86 -10.12 2.85
C VAL A 124 -0.90 -11.58 3.29
N GLY A 125 -1.72 -11.89 4.30
CA GLY A 125 -1.91 -13.24 4.81
C GLY A 125 -2.69 -14.15 3.86
N GLY A 126 -2.59 -15.47 4.08
CA GLY A 126 -3.20 -16.48 3.20
C GLY A 126 -4.73 -16.54 3.20
N HIS A 127 -5.40 -15.91 4.17
CA HIS A 127 -6.87 -15.88 4.28
C HIS A 127 -7.52 -14.69 3.58
N CYS A 128 -6.72 -13.85 2.93
CA CYS A 128 -7.21 -12.66 2.25
C CYS A 128 -7.72 -12.98 0.84
N LEU A 129 -8.81 -12.34 0.43
CA LEU A 129 -9.25 -12.36 -0.96
C LEU A 129 -8.44 -11.34 -1.77
N GLY A 130 -7.62 -11.84 -2.69
CA GLY A 130 -6.72 -11.02 -3.49
C GLY A 130 -5.54 -10.46 -2.69
N TYR A 131 -5.08 -9.25 -3.02
CA TYR A 131 -3.86 -8.66 -2.48
C TYR A 131 -4.15 -7.63 -1.38
N GLY A 132 -4.88 -8.03 -0.34
CA GLY A 132 -5.12 -7.21 0.85
C GLY A 132 -5.93 -5.94 0.60
N ILE A 133 -5.61 -4.88 1.33
CA ILE A 133 -6.27 -3.58 1.27
C ILE A 133 -5.57 -2.73 0.21
N ASN A 134 -6.32 -2.33 -0.83
CA ASN A 134 -5.79 -1.46 -1.90
C ASN A 134 -5.68 0.02 -1.47
N GLU A 135 -5.07 0.26 -0.31
CA GLU A 135 -4.81 1.57 0.27
C GLU A 135 -3.47 1.56 1.03
N SER A 136 -2.65 2.58 0.76
CA SER A 136 -1.39 2.79 1.49
C SER A 136 -1.71 3.24 2.92
N ARG A 137 -1.15 2.56 3.92
CA ARG A 137 -1.41 2.85 5.34
C ARG A 137 -0.15 2.98 6.19
N CYS A 138 1.04 3.00 5.60
CA CYS A 138 2.32 3.09 6.31
C CYS A 138 2.45 4.42 7.06
N SER A 139 2.97 4.41 8.30
CA SER A 139 2.88 5.59 9.19
C SER A 139 3.90 6.67 8.85
N GLN A 140 5.03 6.28 8.26
CA GLN A 140 6.13 7.17 7.94
C GLN A 140 6.21 7.48 6.44
N CYS A 141 5.21 7.06 5.66
CA CYS A 141 5.12 7.40 4.26
C CYS A 141 4.33 8.68 4.02
N PRO A 142 4.75 9.50 3.02
CA PRO A 142 3.98 10.68 2.66
C PRO A 142 2.57 10.26 2.25
N GLU A 143 1.56 10.87 2.87
CA GLU A 143 0.19 10.80 2.36
C GLU A 143 0.20 11.28 0.90
N PRO A 144 -0.52 10.59 -0.01
CA PRO A 144 -0.69 11.10 -1.36
C PRO A 144 -1.30 12.51 -1.23
N SER A 145 -0.56 13.55 -1.63
CA SER A 145 -1.02 14.92 -1.52
C SER A 145 -2.35 15.04 -2.26
N CYS A 146 -3.44 15.11 -1.51
CA CYS A 146 -4.76 15.44 -1.99
C CYS A 146 -4.79 16.93 -2.30
N ASP A 147 -4.05 17.33 -3.35
CA ASP A 147 -4.39 18.54 -4.08
C ASP A 147 -5.73 18.24 -4.77
N SER A 148 -6.79 18.60 -4.07
CA SER A 148 -8.20 18.63 -4.48
C SER A 148 -8.37 18.95 -5.96
N ASP A 149 -8.77 17.94 -6.73
CA ASP A 149 -9.56 18.15 -7.94
C ASP A 149 -10.99 18.49 -7.49
N ASP A 150 -11.26 19.79 -7.30
CA ASP A 150 -12.57 20.43 -7.47
C ASP A 150 -12.35 21.86 -8.03
#